data_AF-A0A0G1UYV5-F1
#
_entry.id   AF-A0A0G1UYV5-F1
#
_cell.length_a   1.000
_cell.length_b   1.000
_cell.length_c   1.000
_cell.angle_alpha   90.00
_cell.angle_beta   90.00
_cell.angle_gamma   90.00
#
_symmetry.space_group_name_H-M   'P 1'
#
loop_
_entity.id
_entity.type
_entity.pdbx_description
1 polymer ?
#
loop_
_entity_poly.entity_id
_entity_poly.type
_entity_poly.pdbx_seq_one_letter_code
_entity_poly.pdbx_strand_id
1 'polypeptide(L)'
;MFYTVFISASKGHIQWLRKKINETLPIKGHITKSKTQSTYNLKYAKRESLKLLKKVYYSHKVICLSRKRLKIEKALAIMGAKL
;
A
#
# COMPACT_ATOMS: atom_id res chain seq x y z
N MET A 1 -7.60 8.21 9.33
CA MET A 1 -7.32 8.07 7.88
C MET A 1 -6.19 7.07 7.70
N PHE A 2 -6.32 6.05 6.84
CA PHE A 2 -5.27 5.04 6.65
C PHE A 2 -4.53 5.23 5.33
N TYR A 3 -3.29 4.75 5.31
CA TYR A 3 -2.40 4.76 4.14
C TYR A 3 -1.80 3.38 3.95
N THR A 4 -1.63 2.98 2.70
CA THR A 4 -0.77 1.85 2.32
C THR A 4 0.58 2.41 1.92
N VAL A 5 1.65 1.90 2.52
CA VAL A 5 3.01 2.40 2.31
C VAL A 5 3.95 1.25 2.04
N PHE A 6 4.67 1.32 0.91
CA PHE A 6 5.82 0.46 0.65
C PHE A 6 7.10 1.21 0.99
N ILE A 7 8.06 0.52 1.59
CA ILE A 7 9.30 1.10 2.10
C ILE A 7 10.47 0.37 1.44
N SER A 8 11.47 1.12 0.96
CA SER A 8 12.67 0.57 0.34
C SER A 8 13.88 1.49 0.57
N ALA A 9 15.04 0.93 0.88
CA ALA A 9 16.29 1.70 0.92
C ALA A 9 16.80 2.07 -0.49
N SER A 10 16.41 1.29 -1.51
CA SER A 10 16.79 1.53 -2.91
C SER A 10 15.81 2.47 -3.62
N LYS A 11 16.34 3.56 -4.19
CA LYS A 11 15.58 4.51 -5.04
C LYS A 11 15.11 3.85 -6.33
N GLY A 12 15.95 3.04 -6.96
CA GLY A 12 15.60 2.32 -8.18
C GLY A 12 14.44 1.34 -7.94
N HIS A 13 14.51 0.57 -6.85
CA HIS A 13 13.45 -0.37 -6.50
C HIS A 13 12.11 0.34 -6.23
N ILE A 14 12.10 1.45 -5.48
CA ILE A 14 10.84 2.15 -5.16
C ILE A 14 10.22 2.81 -6.40
N GLN A 15 11.04 3.31 -7.32
CA GLN A 15 10.58 3.89 -8.59
C GLN A 15 10.04 2.81 -9.52
N TRP A 16 10.75 1.69 -9.65
CA TRP A 16 10.29 0.52 -10.40
C TRP A 16 8.96 -0.02 -9.86
N LEU A 17 8.84 -0.17 -8.53
CA LEU A 17 7.62 -0.65 -7.89
C LEU A 17 6.43 0.29 -8.18
N ARG A 18 6.63 1.61 -8.06
CA ARG A 18 5.60 2.60 -8.41
C ARG A 18 5.15 2.46 -9.85
N LYS A 19 6.08 2.29 -10.79
CA LYS A 19 5.78 2.08 -12.22
C LYS A 19 4.96 0.80 -12.41
N LYS A 20 5.37 -0.32 -11.81
CA LYS A 20 4.66 -1.60 -11.91
C LYS A 20 3.27 -1.58 -11.30
N ILE A 21 3.09 -0.93 -10.16
CA ILE A 21 1.75 -0.77 -9.58
C ILE A 21 0.89 0.07 -10.53
N ASN A 22 1.39 1.20 -11.04
CA ASN A 22 0.60 2.06 -11.94
C ASN A 22 0.24 1.37 -13.27
N GLU A 23 1.11 0.53 -13.81
CA GLU A 23 0.85 -0.28 -15.02
C GLU A 23 -0.26 -1.32 -14.79
N THR A 24 -0.29 -1.96 -13.62
CA THR A 24 -1.23 -3.04 -13.30
C THR A 24 -2.54 -2.56 -12.68
N LEU A 25 -2.50 -1.43 -11.98
CA LEU A 25 -3.61 -0.77 -11.33
C LEU A 25 -3.37 0.74 -11.46
N PRO A 26 -4.14 1.48 -12.29
CA PRO A 26 -3.86 2.88 -12.60
C PRO A 26 -4.15 3.81 -11.40
N ILE A 27 -3.25 3.77 -10.42
CA ILE A 27 -3.22 4.57 -9.19
C ILE A 27 -1.85 5.21 -9.03
N LYS A 28 -1.83 6.47 -8.60
CA LYS A 28 -0.62 7.30 -8.55
C LYS A 28 -0.13 7.45 -7.12
N GLY A 29 0.71 6.53 -6.69
CA GLY A 29 1.41 6.65 -5.41
C GLY A 29 2.38 7.83 -5.38
N HIS A 30 2.65 8.37 -4.18
CA HIS A 30 3.61 9.45 -3.96
C HIS A 30 4.86 8.93 -3.24
N ILE A 31 6.04 9.16 -3.82
CA ILE A 31 7.32 8.78 -3.21
C ILE A 31 7.81 9.94 -2.36
N THR A 32 8.11 9.65 -1.09
CA THR A 32 8.68 10.59 -0.12
C THR A 32 9.95 10.03 0.49
N LYS A 33 10.91 10.91 0.78
CA LYS A 33 12.10 10.62 1.59
C LYS A 33 12.44 11.88 2.38
N SER A 34 12.44 11.81 3.71
CA SER A 34 12.93 12.94 4.51
C SER A 34 14.47 12.94 4.51
N LYS A 35 15.07 14.11 4.76
CA LYS A 35 16.53 14.25 4.86
C LYS A 35 17.15 13.31 5.90
N THR A 36 16.41 13.01 6.96
CA THR A 36 16.82 12.14 8.08
C THR A 36 16.47 10.67 7.88
N GLN A 37 15.71 10.30 6.84
CA GLN A 37 15.32 8.90 6.60
C GLN A 37 16.25 8.23 5.61
N SER A 38 16.73 7.03 5.97
CA SER A 38 17.52 6.16 5.10
C SER A 38 16.69 5.49 4.01
N THR A 39 15.35 5.49 4.13
CA THR A 39 14.43 4.78 3.23
C THR A 39 13.50 5.71 2.44
N TYR A 40 13.11 5.24 1.27
CA TYR A 40 12.05 5.83 0.45
C TYR A 40 10.70 5.19 0.78
N ASN A 41 9.67 6.03 0.87
CA ASN A 41 8.30 5.61 1.17
C ASN A 41 7.39 5.90 -0.03
N LEU A 42 6.82 4.87 -0.64
CA LEU A 42 5.77 4.99 -1.65
C LEU A 42 4.41 4.91 -0.96
N LYS A 43 3.73 6.05 -0.84
CA LYS A 43 2.47 6.21 -0.10
C LYS A 43 1.28 6.28 -1.04
N TYR A 44 0.21 5.58 -0.69
CA TYR A 44 -1.10 5.68 -1.31
C TYR A 44 -2.10 6.23 -0.28
N ALA A 45 -2.86 7.25 -0.65
CA ALA A 45 -3.89 7.82 0.22
C ALA A 45 -5.12 6.90 0.33
N LYS A 46 -6.10 7.25 1.16
CA LYS A 46 -7.31 6.45 1.49
C LYS A 46 -7.96 5.78 0.26
N ARG A 47 -8.31 6.55 -0.78
CA ARG A 47 -9.03 6.06 -1.98
C ARG A 47 -8.20 5.06 -2.78
N GLU A 48 -6.94 5.37 -3.02
CA GLU A 48 -6.03 4.51 -3.79
C GLU A 48 -5.60 3.28 -2.99
N SER A 49 -5.42 3.45 -1.68
CA SER A 49 -5.16 2.34 -0.77
C SER A 49 -6.29 1.33 -0.80
N LEU A 50 -7.55 1.75 -0.82
CA LEU A 50 -8.67 0.82 -0.92
C LEU A 50 -8.61 -0.01 -2.22
N LYS A 51 -8.32 0.63 -3.36
CA LYS A 51 -8.15 -0.08 -4.64
C LYS A 51 -6.99 -1.07 -4.59
N LEU A 52 -5.86 -0.65 -4.04
CA LEU A 52 -4.66 -1.48 -3.92
C LEU A 52 -4.88 -2.68 -2.99
N LEU A 53 -5.48 -2.46 -1.82
CA LEU A 53 -5.71 -3.49 -0.81
C LEU A 53 -6.64 -4.58 -1.31
N LYS A 54 -7.69 -4.25 -2.07
CA LYS A 54 -8.56 -5.25 -2.74
C LYS A 54 -7.79 -6.16 -3.69
N LYS A 55 -6.73 -5.63 -4.34
CA LYS A 55 -5.88 -6.43 -5.24
C LYS A 55 -4.85 -7.27 -4.49
N VAL A 56 -4.28 -6.74 -3.40
CA VAL A 56 -3.34 -7.48 -2.54
C VAL A 56 -4.04 -8.62 -1.80
N TYR A 57 -5.23 -8.36 -1.26
CA TYR A 57 -6.03 -9.32 -0.49
C TYR A 57 -7.19 -9.88 -1.31
N TYR A 58 -6.95 -10.22 -2.58
CA TYR A 58 -7.97 -10.66 -3.53
C TYR A 58 -8.70 -11.96 -3.13
N SER A 59 -8.15 -12.71 -2.18
CA SER A 59 -8.73 -13.97 -1.68
C SER A 59 -8.51 -14.11 -0.17
N HIS A 60 -9.43 -14.82 0.48
CA HIS A 60 -9.27 -15.24 1.88
C HIS A 60 -8.11 -16.22 2.08
N LYS A 61 -7.68 -16.90 1.01
CA LYS A 61 -6.59 -17.89 1.01
C LYS A 61 -5.22 -17.31 0.63
N VAL A 62 -5.14 -16.00 0.33
CA VAL A 62 -3.85 -15.39 -0.05
C VAL A 62 -2.88 -15.47 1.13
N ILE A 63 -1.64 -15.89 0.85
CA ILE A 63 -0.60 -15.96 1.86
C ILE A 63 -0.29 -14.54 2.32
N CYS A 64 -0.57 -14.27 3.59
CA CYS A 64 -0.30 -12.99 4.21
C CYS A 64 -0.12 -13.18 5.72
N LEU A 65 0.52 -12.20 6.36
CA LEU A 65 0.62 -12.20 7.82
C LEU A 65 -0.76 -11.88 8.41
N SER A 66 -1.34 -12.79 9.19
CA SER A 66 -2.68 -12.63 9.78
C SER A 66 -2.84 -11.32 10.55
N ARG A 67 -1.79 -10.91 11.29
CA ARG A 67 -1.72 -9.61 11.99
C ARG A 67 -1.89 -8.40 11.05
N LYS A 68 -1.30 -8.46 9.85
CA LYS A 68 -1.38 -7.34 8.88
C LYS A 68 -2.78 -7.26 8.29
N ARG A 69 -3.38 -8.40 7.93
CA ARG A 69 -4.76 -8.48 7.45
C ARG A 69 -5.74 -7.93 8.48
N LEU A 70 -5.66 -8.36 9.73
CA LEU A 70 -6.52 -7.89 10.82
C LEU A 70 -6.46 -6.36 11.00
N LYS A 71 -5.27 -5.75 10.91
CA LYS A 71 -5.13 -4.29 10.99
C LYS A 71 -5.87 -3.56 9.86
N ILE A 72 -5.84 -4.12 8.67
CA ILE A 72 -6.52 -3.55 7.50
C ILE A 72 -8.03 -3.71 7.64
N GLU A 73 -8.51 -4.89 7.97
CA GLU A 73 -9.95 -5.16 8.16
C GLU A 73 -10.55 -4.23 9.23
N LYS A 74 -9.86 -4.05 10.37
CA LYS A 74 -10.28 -3.08 11.40
C LYS A 74 -10.32 -1.65 10.87
N ALA A 75 -9.30 -1.22 10.12
CA ALA A 75 -9.25 0.12 9.57
C ALA A 75 -10.35 0.38 8.52
N LEU A 76 -10.71 -0.64 7.74
CA LEU A 76 -11.78 -0.56 6.74
C LEU A 76 -13.17 -0.58 7.41
N ALA A 77 -13.37 -1.39 8.45
CA ALA A 77 -14.63 -1.49 9.18
C ALA A 77 -15.06 -0.14 9.79
N ILE A 78 -14.11 0.64 10.34
CA ILE A 78 -14.37 2.00 10.87
C ILE A 78 -14.96 2.92 9.80
N MET A 79 -14.69 2.65 8.53
CA MET A 79 -15.15 3.46 7.40
C MET A 79 -16.33 2.84 6.64
N GLY A 80 -16.91 1.75 7.14
CA GLY A 80 -17.97 1.00 6.45
C GLY A 80 -17.50 0.27 5.18
N ALA A 81 -16.19 0.04 5.02
CA ALA A 81 -15.61 -0.68 3.90
C ALA A 81 -15.18 -2.10 4.28
N LYS A 82 -15.05 -2.99 3.28
CA LYS A 82 -14.53 -4.35 3.43
C LYS A 82 -13.49 -4.65 2.36
N LEU A 83 -12.60 -5.61 2.64
CA LEU A 83 -11.63 -6.15 1.68
C LEU A 83 -12.35 -6.88 0.55
#